data_AF-A0A8J8JTE3-F1
#
_entry.id   AF-A0A8J8JTE3-F1
#
_cell.length_a   1.000
_cell.length_b   1.000
_cell.length_c   1.000
_cell.angle_alpha   90.00
_cell.angle_beta   90.00
_cell.angle_gamma   90.00
#
_symmetry.space_group_name_H-M   'P 1'
#
loop_
_entity.id
_entity.type
_entity.pdbx_description
1 polymer ?
#
loop_
_entity_poly.entity_id
_entity_poly.type
_entity_poly.pdbx_seq_one_letter_code
_entity_poly.pdbx_strand_id
1 'polypeptide(L)'
;MKGRNSNLIQLRNEYLIKRYYYWYELERKRTDDVLDILSEKEIFLDRDYILTLIRQNGILLKQLKQSKPNAKRLETFTFCYQNNQGKATTYALESN
;
A
#
# COMPACT_ATOMS: atom_id res chain seq x y z
N MET A 1 -16.62 -25.29 -2.79
CA MET A 1 -15.79 -24.27 -3.48
C MET A 1 -14.87 -23.62 -2.46
N LYS A 2 -13.55 -23.88 -2.49
CA LYS A 2 -12.60 -23.10 -1.69
C LYS A 2 -12.47 -21.72 -2.35
N GLY A 3 -13.35 -20.80 -1.95
CA GLY A 3 -13.30 -19.42 -2.39
C GLY A 3 -11.99 -18.75 -1.96
N ARG A 4 -11.65 -17.61 -2.57
CA ARG A 4 -10.55 -16.77 -2.10
C ARG A 4 -10.72 -16.52 -0.60
N ASN A 5 -9.64 -16.65 0.17
CA ASN A 5 -9.69 -16.40 1.60
C ASN A 5 -10.03 -14.91 1.83
N SER A 6 -11.27 -14.63 2.26
CA SER A 6 -11.79 -13.28 2.46
C SER A 6 -10.94 -12.47 3.43
N ASN A 7 -10.35 -13.13 4.42
CA ASN A 7 -9.51 -12.48 5.42
C ASN A 7 -8.21 -11.99 4.80
N LEU A 8 -7.59 -12.78 3.90
CA LEU A 8 -6.37 -12.34 3.20
C LEU A 8 -6.63 -11.16 2.26
N ILE A 9 -7.81 -11.13 1.61
CA ILE A 9 -8.21 -9.99 0.78
C ILE A 9 -8.39 -8.74 1.64
N GLN A 10 -9.05 -8.87 2.79
CA GLN A 10 -9.25 -7.75 3.71
C GLN A 10 -7.90 -7.21 4.21
N LEU A 11 -7.00 -8.08 4.68
CA LEU A 11 -5.67 -7.69 5.15
C LEU A 11 -4.87 -6.96 4.06
N ARG A 12 -4.91 -7.44 2.82
CA ARG A 12 -4.28 -6.76 1.67
C ARG A 12 -4.89 -5.39 1.43
N ASN A 13 -6.22 -5.27 1.46
CA ASN A 13 -6.91 -4.00 1.23
C ASN A 13 -6.56 -2.99 2.33
N GLU A 14 -6.56 -3.40 3.60
CA GLU A 14 -6.15 -2.55 4.72
C GLU A 14 -4.69 -2.11 4.58
N TYR A 15 -3.80 -3.01 4.18
CA TYR A 15 -2.40 -2.72 3.90
C TYR A 15 -2.25 -1.68 2.78
N LEU A 16 -2.97 -1.85 1.68
CA LEU A 16 -2.97 -0.94 0.54
C LEU A 16 -3.34 0.48 0.97
N ILE A 17 -4.39 0.65 1.78
CA ILE A 17 -4.84 1.98 2.23
C ILE A 17 -3.79 2.64 3.13
N LYS A 18 -3.13 1.87 3.99
CA LYS A 18 -2.04 2.38 4.84
C LYS A 18 -0.85 2.86 4.00
N ARG A 19 -0.45 2.10 2.97
CA ARG A 19 0.64 2.47 2.05
C ARG A 19 0.27 3.67 1.18
N TYR A 20 -0.96 3.72 0.66
CA TYR A 20 -1.48 4.88 -0.04
C TYR A 20 -1.41 6.15 0.83
N TYR A 21 -1.87 6.06 2.07
CA TYR A 21 -1.80 7.16 3.03
C TYR A 21 -0.35 7.60 3.28
N TYR A 22 0.58 6.66 3.43
CA TYR A 22 2.00 6.97 3.61
C TYR A 22 2.55 7.80 2.44
N TRP A 23 2.41 7.30 1.21
CA TRP A 23 2.99 7.98 0.06
C TRP A 23 2.28 9.29 -0.29
N TYR A 24 0.95 9.35 -0.15
CA TYR A 24 0.16 10.50 -0.53
C TYR A 24 0.16 11.61 0.53
N GLU A 25 0.04 11.28 1.82
CA GLU A 25 -0.08 12.30 2.89
C GLU A 25 1.26 12.61 3.56
N LEU A 26 2.14 11.62 3.77
CA LEU A 26 3.41 11.84 4.47
C LEU A 26 4.52 12.26 3.50
N GLU A 27 4.73 11.47 2.45
CA GLU A 27 5.74 11.77 1.41
C GLU A 27 5.23 12.78 0.36
N ARG A 28 3.93 13.10 0.38
CA ARG A 28 3.26 14.05 -0.52
C ARG A 28 3.56 13.83 -2.01
N LYS A 29 3.66 12.56 -2.42
CA LYS A 29 3.81 12.18 -3.84
C LYS A 29 2.53 12.46 -4.60
N ARG A 30 2.67 12.71 -5.91
CA ARG A 30 1.52 12.88 -6.80
C ARG A 30 0.72 11.59 -6.87
N THR A 31 -0.59 11.73 -7.03
CA THR A 31 -1.50 10.57 -7.07
C THR A 31 -1.07 9.54 -8.11
N ASP A 32 -0.65 9.96 -9.30
CA ASP A 32 -0.19 9.06 -10.37
C ASP A 32 1.04 8.26 -9.93
N ASP A 33 2.07 8.93 -9.38
CA ASP A 33 3.29 8.28 -8.88
C ASP A 33 2.99 7.29 -7.73
N VAL A 34 2.03 7.63 -6.86
CA VAL A 34 1.61 6.74 -5.78
C VAL A 34 0.96 5.48 -6.35
N LEU A 35 0.10 5.62 -7.35
CA LEU A 35 -0.54 4.48 -8.00
C LEU A 35 0.50 3.59 -8.70
N ASP A 36 1.49 4.18 -9.37
CA ASP A 36 2.59 3.43 -10.01
C ASP A 36 3.44 2.67 -8.98
N ILE A 37 3.81 3.31 -7.86
CA ILE A 37 4.55 2.63 -6.79
C ILE A 37 3.74 1.47 -6.20
N LEU A 38 2.46 1.68 -5.89
CA LEU A 38 1.60 0.63 -5.33
C LEU A 38 1.36 -0.50 -6.32
N SER A 39 1.17 -0.16 -7.60
CA SER A 39 0.92 -1.10 -8.69
C SER A 39 2.16 -1.92 -9.00
N GLU A 40 3.32 -1.29 -9.19
CA GLU A 40 4.49 -1.96 -9.78
C GLU A 40 5.52 -2.42 -8.75
N LYS A 41 5.57 -1.79 -7.57
CA LYS A 41 6.66 -2.03 -6.59
C LYS A 41 6.21 -2.73 -5.32
N GLU A 42 4.96 -2.52 -4.90
CA GLU A 42 4.50 -3.01 -3.59
C GLU A 42 3.42 -4.09 -3.65
N ILE A 43 2.33 -3.84 -4.38
CA ILE A 43 1.08 -4.64 -4.26
C ILE A 43 0.81 -5.46 -5.51
N PHE A 44 1.36 -5.08 -6.68
CA PHE A 44 1.23 -5.84 -7.93
C PHE A 44 -0.24 -6.00 -8.34
N LEU A 45 -1.01 -4.91 -8.23
CA LEU A 45 -2.40 -4.81 -8.64
C LEU A 45 -2.57 -3.68 -9.65
N ASP A 46 -3.53 -3.86 -10.55
CA ASP A 46 -3.87 -2.85 -11.53
C ASP A 46 -4.27 -1.51 -10.90
N ARG A 47 -3.88 -0.39 -11.53
CA ARG A 47 -4.13 0.97 -11.04
C ARG A 47 -5.62 1.28 -10.87
N ASP A 48 -6.45 0.86 -11.81
CA ASP A 48 -7.90 1.10 -11.74
C ASP A 48 -8.54 0.29 -10.62
N TYR A 49 -8.02 -0.91 -10.38
CA TYR A 49 -8.44 -1.73 -9.26
C TYR A 49 -7.99 -1.13 -7.92
N ILE A 50 -6.77 -0.61 -7.82
CA ILE A 50 -6.27 0.11 -6.63
C ILE A 50 -7.15 1.33 -6.35
N LEU A 51 -7.48 2.15 -7.36
CA LEU A 51 -8.39 3.28 -7.22
C LEU A 51 -9.77 2.86 -6.72
N THR A 52 -10.30 1.75 -7.24
CA THR A 52 -11.56 1.18 -6.78
C THR A 52 -11.49 0.77 -5.31
N LEU A 53 -10.41 0.11 -4.90
CA LEU A 53 -10.20 -0.27 -3.49
C LEU A 53 -10.06 0.96 -2.58
N ILE A 54 -9.36 2.00 -3.01
CA ILE A 54 -9.25 3.27 -2.26
C ILE A 54 -10.63 3.89 -2.05
N ARG A 55 -11.44 3.96 -3.11
CA ARG A 55 -12.82 4.49 -3.04
C ARG A 55 -13.70 3.67 -2.11
N GLN A 56 -13.63 2.33 -2.21
CA GLN A 56 -14.39 1.41 -1.36
C GLN A 56 -13.98 1.50 0.13
N ASN A 57 -12.70 1.76 0.42
CA ASN A 57 -12.18 1.83 1.78
C ASN A 57 -11.99 3.27 2.28
N GLY A 58 -12.76 4.23 1.75
CA GLY A 58 -12.64 5.65 2.10
C GLY A 58 -12.83 5.95 3.60
N ILE A 59 -13.59 5.12 4.32
CA ILE A 59 -13.77 5.24 5.79
C ILE A 59 -12.43 5.06 6.51
N LEU A 60 -11.67 4.00 6.17
CA LEU A 60 -10.37 3.72 6.78
C LEU A 60 -9.37 4.84 6.46
N LEU A 61 -9.37 5.33 5.22
CA LEU A 61 -8.52 6.46 4.84
C LEU A 61 -8.84 7.72 5.65
N LYS A 62 -10.13 8.02 5.88
CA LYS A 62 -10.58 9.14 6.73
C LYS A 62 -10.09 8.97 8.17
N GLN A 63 -10.17 7.78 8.73
CA GLN A 63 -9.68 7.47 10.08
C GLN A 63 -8.16 7.67 10.19
N LEU A 64 -7.38 7.26 9.18
CA LEU A 64 -5.94 7.48 9.15
C LEU A 64 -5.59 8.98 9.11
N LYS A 65 -6.30 9.77 8.29
CA LYS A 65 -6.13 11.23 8.23
C LYS A 65 -6.44 11.91 9.56
N GLN A 66 -7.42 11.40 10.31
CA GLN A 66 -7.78 11.94 11.63
C GLN A 66 -6.75 11.57 12.71
N SER A 67 -6.30 10.32 12.71
CA SER A 67 -5.36 9.82 13.72
C SER A 67 -3.92 10.30 13.50
N LYS A 68 -3.56 10.74 12.28
CA LYS A 68 -2.21 11.20 11.88
C LYS A 68 -1.09 10.34 12.48
N PRO A 69 -1.09 9.03 12.22
CA PRO A 69 -0.11 8.13 12.81
C PRO A 69 1.30 8.48 12.33
N ASN A 70 2.30 8.28 13.20
CA ASN A 70 3.71 8.53 12.88
C ASN A 70 4.16 7.68 11.67
N ALA A 71 4.85 8.32 10.72
CA ALA A 71 5.42 7.72 9.51
C ALA A 71 6.19 6.42 9.79
N LYS A 72 7.00 6.38 10.85
CA LYS A 72 7.80 5.20 11.23
C LYS A 72 6.94 3.96 11.49
N ARG A 73 5.73 4.13 12.04
CA ARG A 73 4.78 3.03 12.26
C ARG A 73 4.20 2.51 10.94
N LEU A 74 4.10 3.35 9.93
CA LEU A 74 3.59 3.00 8.60
C LEU A 74 4.67 2.45 7.67
N GLU A 75 5.92 2.90 7.81
CA GLU A 75 7.10 2.33 7.14
C GLU A 75 7.40 0.90 7.56
N THR A 76 7.15 0.52 8.81
CA THR A 76 7.42 -0.86 9.27
C THR A 76 6.53 -1.89 8.57
N PHE A 77 5.42 -1.47 7.96
CA PHE A 77 4.61 -2.36 7.14
C PHE A 77 5.29 -2.73 5.81
N THR A 78 6.28 -1.94 5.38
CA THR A 78 7.10 -2.28 4.21
C THR A 78 7.94 -3.51 4.55
N PHE A 79 7.57 -4.65 3.96
CA PHE A 79 8.46 -5.76 3.60
C PHE A 79 8.57 -6.97 4.56
N CYS A 80 7.61 -7.89 4.42
CA CYS A 80 7.92 -9.32 4.25
C CYS A 80 7.18 -9.85 3.00
N TYR A 81 7.54 -9.36 1.80
CA TYR A 81 7.23 -10.08 0.57
C TYR A 81 8.44 -10.95 0.25
N GLN A 82 8.37 -12.24 0.59
CA GLN A 82 9.34 -13.21 0.13
C GLN A 82 9.05 -13.49 -1.34
N ASN A 83 9.88 -12.97 -2.24
CA ASN A 83 10.01 -13.53 -3.58
C ASN A 83 10.35 -15.03 -3.40
N ASN A 84 9.91 -15.93 -4.28
CA ASN A 84 10.25 -17.37 -4.26
C ASN A 84 11.77 -17.70 -4.38
N GLN A 85 12.64 -16.71 -4.19
CA GLN A 85 14.10 -16.76 -4.22
C GLN A 85 14.76 -16.23 -2.93
N GLY A 86 13.99 -15.93 -1.87
CA GLY A 86 14.53 -15.64 -0.53
C GLY A 86 15.38 -14.37 -0.40
N LYS A 87 15.34 -13.43 -1.35
CA LYS A 87 16.10 -12.18 -1.31
C LYS A 87 15.21 -10.99 -0.99
N ALA A 88 15.53 -10.27 0.09
CA ALA A 88 14.97 -8.97 0.38
C ALA A 88 15.64 -7.93 -0.53
N THR A 89 14.91 -7.37 -1.48
CA THR A 89 15.39 -6.24 -2.30
C THR A 89 14.87 -4.95 -1.68
N THR A 90 15.75 -4.22 -1.02
CA THR A 90 15.50 -2.83 -0.62
C THR A 90 15.59 -1.96 -1.88
N TYR A 91 14.46 -1.43 -2.37
CA TYR A 91 14.50 -0.37 -3.36
C TYR A 91 14.97 0.91 -2.66
N ALA A 92 16.29 1.14 -2.68
CA ALA A 92 16.81 2.47 -2.47
C ALA A 92 16.25 3.34 -3.60
N LEU A 93 15.43 4.34 -3.26
CA LEU A 93 15.14 5.43 -4.17
C LEU A 93 16.46 6.20 -4.32
N GLU A 94 17.30 5.80 -5.27
CA GLU A 94 18.42 6.62 -5.72
C GLU A 94 17.81 7.88 -6.34
N SER A 95 17.95 8.99 -5.61
CA SER A 95 17.72 10.33 -6.10
C SER A 95 18.66 10.59 -7.27
N ASN A 96 18.11 10.89 -8.44
CA ASN A 96 18.82 11.49 -9.56
C ASN A 96 18.10 12.78 -9.93
#